data_AF-A0A3D4UFV0-F1
#
_entry.id   AF-A0A3D4UFV0-F1
#
_cell.length_a   1.000
_cell.length_b   1.000
_cell.length_c   1.000
_cell.angle_alpha   90.00
_cell.angle_beta   90.00
_cell.angle_gamma   90.00
#
_symmetry.space_group_name_H-M   'P 1'
#
loop_
_entity.id
_entity.type
_entity.pdbx_description
1 polymer ?
#
loop_
_entity_poly.entity_id
_entity_poly.type
_entity_poly.pdbx_seq_one_letter_code
_entity_poly.pdbx_strand_id
1 'polypeptide(L)'
;GDNARANRIHEALVKAVRLIEQTQNDEGGWRYNPVPYDADVSVTICQIMALRSARNAGIEVSSEVIDRAVEYVRMCQNADGGFKYQLGSGNSAWPRTAAGVASLYYAGIYEDDAIDKGIEYLTKNALPGKASASRSHYFYGQYYAVQAMYLAGDAHWALWWPAIRAELIAQQNDEGSWDDRSVGKPYGTAMALIVLQMPKRYLPIFQK
;
A
#
# COMPACT_ATOMS: atom_id res chain seq x y z
N GLY A 1 7.42 13.03 33.52
CA GLY A 1 8.38 12.08 32.94
C GLY A 1 7.81 11.41 31.71
N ASP A 2 6.74 10.63 31.87
CA ASP A 2 6.13 9.87 30.76
C ASP A 2 4.90 10.59 30.17
N ASN A 3 4.03 11.14 31.03
CA ASN A 3 2.77 11.78 30.62
C ASN A 3 2.97 12.99 29.68
N ALA A 4 4.02 13.79 29.87
CA ALA A 4 4.29 14.94 29.00
C ALA A 4 4.73 14.52 27.59
N ARG A 5 5.43 13.38 27.45
CA ARG A 5 5.78 12.83 26.13
C ARG A 5 4.55 12.22 25.48
N ALA A 6 3.79 11.42 26.23
CA ALA A 6 2.54 10.82 25.76
C ALA A 6 1.54 11.89 25.27
N ASN A 7 1.30 12.95 26.04
CA ASN A 7 0.40 14.04 25.66
C ASN A 7 0.86 14.74 24.38
N ARG A 8 2.17 15.07 24.27
CA ARG A 8 2.70 15.68 23.03
C ARG A 8 2.54 14.79 21.81
N ILE A 9 2.75 13.47 21.96
CA ILE A 9 2.55 12.51 20.86
C ILE A 9 1.07 12.44 20.48
N HIS A 10 0.18 12.34 21.47
CA HIS A 10 -1.26 12.31 21.23
C HIS A 10 -1.74 13.57 20.49
N GLU A 11 -1.36 14.75 20.96
CA GLU A 11 -1.71 16.02 20.31
C GLU A 11 -1.17 16.10 18.87
N ALA A 12 0.06 15.64 18.64
CA ALA A 12 0.65 15.61 17.30
C ALA A 12 -0.11 14.65 16.37
N LEU A 13 -0.50 13.47 16.86
CA LEU A 13 -1.29 12.50 16.09
C LEU A 13 -2.69 13.04 15.76
N VAL A 14 -3.37 13.66 16.72
CA VAL A 14 -4.68 14.30 16.47
C VAL A 14 -4.56 15.38 15.39
N LYS A 15 -3.55 16.25 15.48
CA LYS A 15 -3.30 17.29 14.45
C LYS A 15 -2.99 16.68 13.09
N ALA A 16 -2.21 15.61 13.03
CA ALA A 16 -1.90 14.92 11.78
C ALA A 16 -3.16 14.29 11.16
N VAL A 17 -4.00 13.61 11.94
CA VAL A 17 -5.27 13.04 11.47
C VAL A 17 -6.18 14.13 10.93
N ARG A 18 -6.36 15.23 11.67
CA ARG A 18 -7.20 16.35 11.23
C ARG A 18 -6.68 17.00 9.95
N LEU A 19 -5.36 17.13 9.80
CA LEU A 19 -4.75 17.61 8.55
C LEU A 19 -5.07 16.67 7.38
N ILE A 20 -4.93 15.36 7.56
CA ILE A 20 -5.27 14.38 6.51
C ILE A 20 -6.75 14.52 6.13
N GLU A 21 -7.67 14.50 7.10
CA GLU A 21 -9.11 14.62 6.84
C GLU A 21 -9.48 15.92 6.10
N GLN A 22 -8.90 17.06 6.49
CA GLN A 22 -9.18 18.37 5.89
C GLN A 22 -8.61 18.55 4.48
N THR A 23 -7.66 17.71 4.08
CA THR A 23 -6.96 17.83 2.79
C THR A 23 -7.37 16.78 1.79
N GLN A 24 -8.36 15.94 2.11
CA GLN A 24 -9.00 15.06 1.15
C GLN A 24 -9.77 15.90 0.13
N ASN A 25 -9.52 15.67 -1.16
CA ASN A 25 -10.19 16.40 -2.23
C ASN A 25 -11.62 15.88 -2.47
N ASP A 26 -12.37 16.56 -3.35
CA ASP A 26 -13.74 16.20 -3.68
C ASP A 26 -13.87 14.81 -4.33
N GLU A 27 -12.80 14.31 -4.98
CA GLU A 27 -12.76 12.96 -5.54
C GLU A 27 -12.63 11.87 -4.46
N GLY A 28 -12.23 12.24 -3.23
CA GLY A 28 -12.05 11.31 -2.11
C GLY A 28 -10.62 10.84 -1.88
N GLY A 29 -9.63 11.38 -2.62
CA GLY A 29 -8.23 10.99 -2.47
C GLY A 29 -7.33 12.14 -2.01
N TRP A 30 -6.03 11.88 -2.04
CA TRP A 30 -4.98 12.83 -1.65
C TRP A 30 -3.84 12.87 -2.64
N ARG A 31 -3.07 13.96 -2.60
CA ARG A 31 -1.79 14.09 -3.30
C ARG A 31 -0.71 14.71 -2.42
N TYR A 32 0.43 15.01 -3.03
CA TYR A 32 1.68 15.35 -2.36
C TYR A 32 1.62 16.64 -1.52
N ASN A 33 0.81 17.62 -1.93
CA ASN A 33 0.62 18.84 -1.16
C ASN A 33 -0.60 18.68 -0.25
N PRO A 34 -0.57 19.19 0.99
CA PRO A 34 -1.70 19.13 1.92
C PRO A 34 -2.76 20.17 1.54
N VAL A 35 -3.30 20.06 0.33
CA VAL A 35 -4.38 20.89 -0.22
C VAL A 35 -5.36 19.99 -0.97
N PRO A 36 -6.68 20.24 -0.88
CA PRO A 36 -7.71 19.39 -1.46
C PRO A 36 -7.91 19.66 -2.97
N TYR A 37 -6.83 19.63 -3.76
CA TYR A 37 -6.88 19.98 -5.18
C TYR A 37 -6.95 18.77 -6.11
N ASP A 38 -6.11 17.77 -5.87
CA ASP A 38 -5.97 16.60 -6.72
C ASP A 38 -5.68 15.34 -5.89
N ALA A 39 -5.76 14.18 -6.53
CA ALA A 39 -5.58 12.90 -5.87
C ALA A 39 -4.84 11.88 -6.75
N ASP A 40 -4.12 10.97 -6.12
CA ASP A 40 -3.60 9.76 -6.76
C ASP A 40 -3.65 8.53 -5.85
N VAL A 41 -3.62 7.34 -6.45
CA VAL A 41 -3.66 6.06 -5.70
C VAL A 41 -2.46 5.91 -4.74
N SER A 42 -1.30 6.43 -5.12
CA SER A 42 -0.04 6.20 -4.39
C SER A 42 0.08 6.98 -3.08
N VAL A 43 -0.49 8.18 -3.02
CA VAL A 43 -0.61 8.98 -1.80
C VAL A 43 -1.84 8.55 -1.02
N THR A 44 -2.94 8.21 -1.69
CA THR A 44 -4.18 7.78 -1.04
C THR A 44 -3.98 6.53 -0.16
N ILE A 45 -3.23 5.52 -0.63
CA ILE A 45 -2.88 4.37 0.22
C ILE A 45 -2.13 4.78 1.50
N CYS A 46 -1.19 5.73 1.40
CA CYS A 46 -0.43 6.21 2.56
C CYS A 46 -1.36 6.83 3.60
N GLN A 47 -2.35 7.62 3.16
CA GLN A 47 -3.33 8.22 4.07
C GLN A 47 -4.27 7.17 4.68
N ILE A 48 -4.76 6.21 3.90
CA ILE A 48 -5.59 5.10 4.41
C ILE A 48 -4.83 4.33 5.49
N MET A 49 -3.57 3.97 5.25
CA MET A 49 -2.75 3.26 6.24
C MET A 49 -2.49 4.11 7.50
N ALA A 50 -2.24 5.41 7.34
CA ALA A 50 -2.05 6.32 8.47
C ALA A 50 -3.32 6.43 9.33
N LEU A 51 -4.47 6.63 8.70
CA LEU A 51 -5.77 6.72 9.37
C LEU A 51 -6.17 5.39 10.04
N ARG A 52 -5.94 4.25 9.39
CA ARG A 52 -6.13 2.92 10.01
C ARG A 52 -5.25 2.74 11.24
N SER A 53 -3.99 3.15 11.15
CA SER A 53 -3.04 3.08 12.28
C SER A 53 -3.44 4.01 13.42
N ALA A 54 -3.93 5.22 13.12
CA ALA A 54 -4.44 6.16 14.10
C ALA A 54 -5.66 5.59 14.85
N ARG A 55 -6.60 4.99 14.13
CA ARG A 55 -7.75 4.29 14.74
C ARG A 55 -7.31 3.14 15.64
N ASN A 56 -6.34 2.32 15.22
CA ASN A 56 -5.79 1.25 16.05
C ASN A 56 -5.11 1.78 17.33
N ALA A 57 -4.61 3.03 17.30
CA ALA A 57 -4.04 3.71 18.45
C ALA A 57 -5.09 4.46 19.31
N GLY A 58 -6.39 4.33 19.00
CA GLY A 58 -7.47 4.98 19.73
C GLY A 58 -7.70 6.45 19.36
N ILE A 59 -7.14 6.94 18.26
CA ILE A 59 -7.42 8.27 17.72
C ILE A 59 -8.67 8.20 16.84
N GLU A 60 -9.61 9.09 17.07
CA GLU A 60 -10.85 9.18 16.30
C GLU A 60 -10.58 9.61 14.85
N VAL A 61 -11.15 8.86 13.92
CA VAL A 61 -11.07 9.07 12.46
C VAL A 61 -12.47 9.05 11.90
N SER A 62 -12.80 10.00 11.02
CA SER A 62 -14.08 10.05 10.32
C SER A 62 -14.27 8.85 9.40
N SER A 63 -15.38 8.13 9.55
CA SER A 63 -15.74 7.02 8.63
C SER A 63 -16.01 7.53 7.21
N GLU A 64 -16.63 8.69 7.07
CA GLU A 64 -16.93 9.30 5.77
C GLU A 64 -15.66 9.54 4.94
N VAL A 65 -14.56 9.95 5.60
CA VAL A 65 -13.26 10.13 4.93
C VAL A 65 -12.74 8.81 4.39
N ILE A 66 -12.90 7.71 5.14
CA ILE A 66 -12.49 6.38 4.68
C ILE A 66 -13.39 5.89 3.54
N ASP A 67 -14.70 6.07 3.65
CA ASP A 67 -15.66 5.63 2.63
C ASP A 67 -15.40 6.32 1.28
N ARG A 68 -15.13 7.63 1.30
CA ARG A 68 -14.73 8.40 0.10
C ARG A 68 -13.40 7.92 -0.47
N ALA A 69 -12.44 7.57 0.37
CA ALA A 69 -11.15 7.03 -0.07
C ALA A 69 -11.27 5.66 -0.73
N VAL A 70 -12.16 4.81 -0.20
CA VAL A 70 -12.49 3.52 -0.81
C VAL A 70 -13.09 3.71 -2.19
N GLU A 71 -14.06 4.62 -2.32
CA GLU A 71 -14.70 4.89 -3.61
C GLU A 71 -13.71 5.45 -4.64
N TYR A 72 -12.86 6.41 -4.23
CA TYR A 72 -11.79 6.92 -5.08
C TYR A 72 -10.90 5.78 -5.63
N VAL A 73 -10.48 4.86 -4.75
CA VAL A 73 -9.65 3.71 -5.14
C VAL A 73 -10.39 2.79 -6.11
N ARG A 74 -11.67 2.47 -5.87
CA ARG A 74 -12.49 1.68 -6.79
C ARG A 74 -12.60 2.32 -8.17
N MET A 75 -12.86 3.63 -8.23
CA MET A 75 -12.91 4.39 -9.48
C MET A 75 -11.57 4.44 -10.25
N CYS A 76 -10.46 4.18 -9.55
CA CYS A 76 -9.14 4.03 -10.15
C CYS A 76 -8.89 2.64 -10.78
N GLN A 77 -9.81 1.68 -10.66
CA GLN A 77 -9.70 0.41 -11.37
C GLN A 77 -10.13 0.55 -12.84
N ASN A 78 -9.35 -0.05 -13.74
CA ASN A 78 -9.65 -0.16 -15.16
C ASN A 78 -10.33 -1.50 -15.47
N ALA A 79 -10.91 -1.61 -16.67
CA ALA A 79 -11.62 -2.81 -17.12
C ALA A 79 -10.76 -4.08 -17.16
N ASP A 80 -9.43 -3.96 -17.22
CA ASP A 80 -8.50 -5.10 -17.17
C ASP A 80 -8.23 -5.62 -15.74
N GLY A 81 -8.82 -4.99 -14.72
CA GLY A 81 -8.65 -5.31 -13.30
C GLY A 81 -7.48 -4.59 -12.62
N GLY A 82 -6.60 -3.95 -13.40
CA GLY A 82 -5.50 -3.17 -12.87
C GLY A 82 -5.92 -1.73 -12.53
N PHE A 83 -5.05 -1.01 -11.81
CA PHE A 83 -5.34 0.35 -11.34
C PHE A 83 -4.50 1.40 -12.08
N LYS A 84 -5.15 2.48 -12.51
CA LYS A 84 -4.51 3.69 -13.04
C LYS A 84 -4.01 4.59 -11.92
N TYR A 85 -3.31 5.67 -12.29
CA TYR A 85 -2.69 6.58 -11.31
C TYR A 85 -3.68 7.54 -10.66
N GLN A 86 -4.54 8.13 -11.48
CA GLN A 86 -5.52 9.15 -11.12
C GLN A 86 -6.79 8.89 -11.90
N LEU A 87 -7.88 9.56 -11.53
CA LEU A 87 -9.12 9.54 -12.30
C LEU A 87 -8.94 10.20 -13.68
N GLY A 88 -9.91 9.95 -14.57
CA GLY A 88 -9.94 10.54 -15.92
C GLY A 88 -9.19 9.75 -17.00
N SER A 89 -7.90 9.45 -16.84
CA SER A 89 -7.15 8.69 -17.84
C SER A 89 -5.89 8.01 -17.30
N GLY A 90 -5.48 6.92 -17.95
CA GLY A 90 -4.21 6.25 -17.65
C GLY A 90 -4.31 4.72 -17.73
N ASN A 91 -3.20 4.10 -18.15
CA ASN A 91 -3.11 2.65 -18.21
C ASN A 91 -2.92 2.03 -16.81
N SER A 92 -3.32 0.78 -16.67
CA SER A 92 -3.04 -0.01 -15.49
C SER A 92 -1.54 -0.21 -15.30
N ALA A 93 -1.09 -0.22 -14.04
CA ALA A 93 0.27 -0.63 -13.70
C ALA A 93 0.23 -1.50 -12.46
N TRP A 94 1.04 -2.56 -12.45
CA TRP A 94 1.01 -3.53 -11.36
C TRP A 94 1.40 -2.94 -9.98
N PRO A 95 2.34 -1.97 -9.84
CA PRO A 95 2.64 -1.41 -8.52
C PRO A 95 1.45 -0.61 -7.97
N ARG A 96 0.73 0.09 -8.85
CA ARG A 96 -0.51 0.83 -8.49
C ARG A 96 -1.66 -0.12 -8.17
N THR A 97 -1.74 -1.24 -8.89
CA THR A 97 -2.73 -2.29 -8.61
C THR A 97 -2.51 -2.88 -7.23
N ALA A 98 -1.25 -3.17 -6.88
CA ALA A 98 -0.90 -3.65 -5.55
C ALA A 98 -1.29 -2.64 -4.46
N ALA A 99 -1.00 -1.35 -4.67
CA ALA A 99 -1.41 -0.28 -3.76
C ALA A 99 -2.94 -0.16 -3.65
N GLY A 100 -3.67 -0.23 -4.77
CA GLY A 100 -5.14 -0.16 -4.80
C GLY A 100 -5.79 -1.31 -4.03
N VAL A 101 -5.35 -2.55 -4.26
CA VAL A 101 -5.86 -3.72 -3.51
C VAL A 101 -5.52 -3.61 -2.02
N ALA A 102 -4.29 -3.21 -1.69
CA ALA A 102 -3.89 -3.00 -0.29
C ALA A 102 -4.74 -1.90 0.38
N SER A 103 -5.11 -0.83 -0.34
CA SER A 103 -5.96 0.25 0.20
C SER A 103 -7.31 -0.28 0.64
N LEU A 104 -7.95 -1.11 -0.18
CA LEU A 104 -9.25 -1.70 0.12
C LEU A 104 -9.16 -2.59 1.37
N TYR A 105 -8.16 -3.47 1.44
CA TYR A 105 -7.95 -4.28 2.65
C TYR A 105 -7.68 -3.43 3.90
N TYR A 106 -6.86 -2.38 3.81
CA TYR A 106 -6.55 -1.53 4.97
C TYR A 106 -7.70 -0.61 5.38
N ALA A 107 -8.62 -0.31 4.47
CA ALA A 107 -9.90 0.32 4.81
C ALA A 107 -10.84 -0.64 5.57
N GLY A 108 -10.58 -1.95 5.55
CA GLY A 108 -11.40 -2.98 6.18
C GLY A 108 -12.36 -3.68 5.22
N ILE A 109 -12.14 -3.54 3.91
CA ILE A 109 -12.90 -4.24 2.87
C ILE A 109 -12.17 -5.54 2.54
N TYR A 110 -12.79 -6.68 2.82
CA TYR A 110 -12.18 -8.01 2.61
C TYR A 110 -12.86 -8.79 1.48
N GLU A 111 -14.06 -8.39 1.07
CA GLU A 111 -14.83 -8.98 -0.02
C GLU A 111 -15.29 -7.86 -0.95
N ASP A 112 -14.77 -7.83 -2.18
CA ASP A 112 -15.07 -6.81 -3.19
C ASP A 112 -14.60 -7.29 -4.58
N ASP A 113 -15.43 -7.13 -5.61
CA ASP A 113 -15.07 -7.44 -7.00
C ASP A 113 -13.75 -6.75 -7.44
N ALA A 114 -13.49 -5.54 -6.93
CA ALA A 114 -12.28 -4.79 -7.25
C ALA A 114 -11.02 -5.46 -6.66
N ILE A 115 -11.14 -6.11 -5.51
CA ILE A 115 -10.07 -6.89 -4.90
C ILE A 115 -9.79 -8.12 -5.77
N ASP A 116 -10.83 -8.88 -6.11
CA ASP A 116 -10.69 -10.12 -6.89
C ASP A 116 -10.02 -9.87 -8.25
N LYS A 117 -10.51 -8.87 -8.99
CA LYS A 117 -9.93 -8.45 -10.28
C LYS A 117 -8.50 -7.94 -10.14
N GLY A 118 -8.20 -7.21 -9.05
CA GLY A 118 -6.87 -6.71 -8.76
C GLY A 118 -5.87 -7.83 -8.46
N ILE A 119 -6.28 -8.84 -7.68
CA ILE A 119 -5.46 -10.02 -7.37
C ILE A 119 -5.19 -10.85 -8.62
N GLU A 120 -6.20 -11.04 -9.49
CA GLU A 120 -6.02 -11.71 -10.78
C GLU A 120 -5.02 -10.94 -11.66
N TYR A 121 -5.19 -9.62 -11.78
CA TYR A 121 -4.27 -8.77 -12.53
C TYR A 121 -2.83 -8.89 -12.01
N LEU A 122 -2.62 -8.85 -10.69
CA LEU A 122 -1.28 -8.98 -10.09
C LEU A 122 -0.66 -10.35 -10.37
N THR A 123 -1.44 -11.43 -10.23
CA THR A 123 -0.98 -12.80 -10.48
C THR A 123 -0.55 -12.99 -11.94
N LYS A 124 -1.28 -12.36 -12.87
CA LYS A 124 -0.97 -12.39 -14.30
C LYS A 124 0.26 -11.55 -14.66
N ASN A 125 0.36 -10.33 -14.13
CA ASN A 125 1.30 -9.32 -14.63
C ASN A 125 2.54 -9.10 -13.77
N ALA A 126 2.55 -9.55 -12.51
CA ALA A 126 3.58 -9.17 -11.54
C ALA A 126 4.05 -10.30 -10.62
N LEU A 127 3.60 -11.55 -10.84
CA LEU A 127 4.09 -12.68 -10.07
C LEU A 127 5.63 -12.77 -10.18
N PRO A 128 6.36 -12.73 -9.04
CA PRO A 128 7.82 -12.82 -9.04
C PRO A 128 8.32 -14.10 -9.72
N GLY A 129 9.51 -14.02 -10.31
CA GLY A 129 10.10 -15.10 -11.09
C GLY A 129 9.60 -15.20 -12.53
N LYS A 130 8.61 -14.38 -12.95
CA LYS A 130 8.20 -14.26 -14.35
C LYS A 130 8.89 -13.07 -15.02
N ALA A 131 9.35 -13.26 -16.26
CA ALA A 131 10.11 -12.26 -17.03
C ALA A 131 9.29 -11.02 -17.48
N SER A 132 7.97 -11.02 -17.28
CA SER A 132 7.05 -10.03 -17.87
C SER A 132 6.80 -8.78 -17.02
N ALA A 133 7.23 -8.76 -15.74
CA ALA A 133 6.90 -7.64 -14.86
C ALA A 133 7.82 -6.43 -15.11
N SER A 134 7.22 -5.27 -15.38
CA SER A 134 7.96 -4.01 -15.43
C SER A 134 8.71 -3.77 -14.12
N ARG A 135 9.98 -3.34 -14.22
CA ARG A 135 10.83 -3.03 -13.06
C ARG A 135 10.61 -1.62 -12.50
N SER A 136 9.74 -0.81 -13.13
CA SER A 136 9.40 0.51 -12.61
C SER A 136 8.69 0.40 -11.27
N HIS A 137 9.16 1.16 -10.26
CA HIS A 137 8.64 1.13 -8.88
C HIS A 137 8.57 -0.28 -8.28
N TYR A 138 9.56 -1.14 -8.59
CA TYR A 138 9.54 -2.55 -8.23
C TYR A 138 9.42 -2.80 -6.72
N PHE A 139 10.27 -2.16 -5.90
CA PHE A 139 10.23 -2.37 -4.45
C PHE A 139 8.93 -1.85 -3.82
N TYR A 140 8.46 -0.68 -4.28
CA TYR A 140 7.15 -0.13 -3.90
C TYR A 140 6.00 -1.10 -4.22
N GLY A 141 5.99 -1.65 -5.43
CA GLY A 141 4.96 -2.57 -5.86
C GLY A 141 5.00 -3.89 -5.08
N GLN A 142 6.19 -4.47 -4.87
CA GLN A 142 6.33 -5.71 -4.11
C GLN A 142 5.98 -5.53 -2.62
N TYR A 143 6.30 -4.36 -2.04
CA TYR A 143 5.88 -4.01 -0.70
C TYR A 143 4.36 -4.12 -0.54
N TYR A 144 3.56 -3.56 -1.46
CA TYR A 144 2.10 -3.70 -1.36
C TYR A 144 1.58 -5.07 -1.84
N ALA A 145 2.20 -5.68 -2.85
CA ALA A 145 1.73 -6.94 -3.40
C ALA A 145 1.86 -8.08 -2.38
N VAL A 146 2.96 -8.13 -1.62
CA VAL A 146 3.14 -9.15 -0.58
C VAL A 146 2.08 -9.03 0.53
N GLN A 147 1.64 -7.80 0.85
CA GLN A 147 0.58 -7.53 1.82
C GLN A 147 -0.79 -7.93 1.27
N ALA A 148 -1.10 -7.51 0.04
CA ALA A 148 -2.34 -7.86 -0.64
C ALA A 148 -2.52 -9.37 -0.77
N MET A 149 -1.47 -10.09 -1.21
CA MET A 149 -1.52 -11.55 -1.37
C MET A 149 -1.64 -12.30 -0.06
N TYR A 150 -1.13 -11.74 1.04
CA TYR A 150 -1.30 -12.31 2.37
C TYR A 150 -2.73 -12.15 2.90
N LEU A 151 -3.32 -10.97 2.69
CA LEU A 151 -4.68 -10.67 3.10
C LEU A 151 -5.72 -11.39 2.22
N ALA A 152 -5.39 -11.64 0.95
CA ALA A 152 -6.20 -12.45 0.03
C ALA A 152 -6.33 -13.93 0.40
N GLY A 153 -5.54 -14.41 1.36
CA GLY A 153 -5.67 -15.76 1.91
C GLY A 153 -4.58 -16.74 1.47
N ASP A 154 -4.68 -17.95 2.00
CA ASP A 154 -3.54 -18.89 2.07
C ASP A 154 -3.07 -19.37 0.69
N ALA A 155 -3.98 -19.52 -0.28
CA ALA A 155 -3.62 -19.93 -1.64
C ALA A 155 -2.79 -18.87 -2.37
N HIS A 156 -3.21 -17.60 -2.30
CA HIS A 156 -2.48 -16.47 -2.88
C HIS A 156 -1.14 -16.24 -2.18
N TRP A 157 -1.13 -16.39 -0.86
CA TRP A 157 0.09 -16.31 -0.06
C TRP A 157 1.10 -17.41 -0.41
N ALA A 158 0.65 -18.66 -0.48
CA ALA A 158 1.48 -19.82 -0.80
C ALA A 158 2.09 -19.72 -2.21
N LEU A 159 1.42 -19.02 -3.13
CA LEU A 159 1.96 -18.72 -4.45
C LEU A 159 2.99 -17.57 -4.42
N TRP A 160 2.64 -16.44 -3.81
CA TRP A 160 3.45 -15.22 -3.93
C TRP A 160 4.70 -15.23 -3.04
N TRP A 161 4.58 -15.71 -1.80
CA TRP A 161 5.66 -15.60 -0.81
C TRP A 161 6.93 -16.36 -1.19
N PRO A 162 6.88 -17.66 -1.55
CA PRO A 162 8.09 -18.38 -1.94
C PRO A 162 8.76 -17.74 -3.17
N ALA A 163 7.96 -17.23 -4.11
CA ALA A 163 8.44 -16.58 -5.32
C ALA A 163 9.17 -15.27 -5.01
N ILE A 164 8.55 -14.34 -4.27
CA ILE A 164 9.21 -13.06 -3.93
C ILE A 164 10.44 -13.27 -3.05
N ARG A 165 10.39 -14.23 -2.12
CA ARG A 165 11.53 -14.56 -1.27
C ARG A 165 12.72 -15.04 -2.10
N ALA A 166 12.49 -15.98 -3.02
CA ALA A 166 13.55 -16.50 -3.88
C ALA A 166 14.15 -15.40 -4.77
N GLU A 167 13.29 -14.56 -5.36
CA GLU A 167 13.73 -13.46 -6.21
C GLU A 167 14.55 -12.41 -5.44
N LEU A 168 14.12 -11.99 -4.25
CA LEU A 168 14.87 -11.03 -3.44
C LEU A 168 16.21 -11.61 -2.94
N ILE A 169 16.25 -12.87 -2.51
CA ILE A 169 17.52 -13.50 -2.11
C ILE A 169 18.49 -13.55 -3.29
N ALA A 170 18.02 -13.88 -4.49
CA ALA A 170 18.86 -13.92 -5.69
C ALA A 170 19.34 -12.52 -6.14
N GLN A 171 18.63 -11.46 -5.78
CA GLN A 171 18.99 -10.06 -6.09
C GLN A 171 19.85 -9.38 -5.03
N GLN A 172 20.10 -10.03 -3.90
CA GLN A 172 20.90 -9.44 -2.83
C GLN A 172 22.35 -9.28 -3.29
N ASN A 173 22.90 -8.08 -3.14
CA ASN A 173 24.32 -7.83 -3.39
C ASN A 173 25.20 -8.48 -2.30
N ASP A 174 26.48 -8.68 -2.58
CA ASP A 174 27.44 -9.30 -1.64
C ASP A 174 27.53 -8.60 -0.26
N GLU A 175 27.33 -7.28 -0.25
CA GLU A 175 27.28 -6.44 0.96
C GLU A 175 25.92 -6.49 1.69
N GLY A 176 25.00 -7.35 1.25
CA GLY A 176 23.69 -7.57 1.86
C GLY A 176 22.59 -6.58 1.45
N SER A 177 22.87 -5.70 0.48
CA SER A 177 21.99 -4.62 0.05
C SER A 177 21.13 -4.97 -1.17
N TRP A 178 20.12 -4.14 -1.44
CA TRP A 178 19.33 -4.14 -2.67
C TRP A 178 19.31 -2.76 -3.28
N ASP A 179 19.54 -2.67 -4.59
CA ASP A 179 19.59 -1.41 -5.31
C ASP A 179 18.26 -1.12 -6.04
N ASP A 180 17.59 -0.03 -5.65
CA ASP A 180 16.47 0.53 -6.41
C ASP A 180 17.01 1.57 -7.39
N ARG A 181 16.80 1.35 -8.69
CA ARG A 181 17.35 2.23 -9.74
C ARG A 181 16.80 3.67 -9.71
N SER A 182 15.68 3.92 -9.04
CA SER A 182 15.01 5.22 -9.00
C SER A 182 15.31 6.03 -7.73
N VAL A 183 15.43 5.36 -6.57
CA VAL A 183 15.62 6.01 -5.27
C VAL A 183 16.99 5.69 -4.66
N GLY A 184 17.55 4.53 -4.97
CA GLY A 184 18.87 4.09 -4.54
C GLY A 184 18.85 3.04 -3.44
N LYS A 185 20.07 2.58 -3.13
CA LYS A 185 20.37 1.47 -2.23
C LYS A 185 19.68 1.50 -0.85
N PRO A 186 19.63 2.62 -0.10
CA PRO A 186 19.00 2.61 1.22
C PRO A 186 17.51 2.25 1.15
N TYR A 187 16.80 2.78 0.15
CA TYR A 187 15.38 2.52 -0.05
C TYR A 187 15.12 1.07 -0.49
N GLY A 188 15.86 0.60 -1.51
CA GLY A 188 15.74 -0.79 -1.98
C GLY A 188 15.98 -1.80 -0.87
N THR A 189 17.04 -1.58 -0.08
CA THR A 189 17.38 -2.43 1.07
C THR A 189 16.30 -2.42 2.14
N ALA A 190 15.80 -1.25 2.54
CA ALA A 190 14.73 -1.16 3.55
C ALA A 190 13.46 -1.91 3.10
N MET A 191 13.02 -1.69 1.85
CA MET A 191 11.84 -2.34 1.30
C MET A 191 12.00 -3.85 1.17
N ALA A 192 13.14 -4.32 0.66
CA ALA A 192 13.43 -5.76 0.56
C ALA A 192 13.37 -6.44 1.93
N LEU A 193 13.97 -5.81 2.95
CA LEU A 193 13.94 -6.34 4.32
C LEU A 193 12.54 -6.36 4.90
N ILE A 194 11.71 -5.34 4.68
CA ILE A 194 10.31 -5.34 5.14
C ILE A 194 9.54 -6.49 4.48
N VAL A 195 9.68 -6.67 3.16
CA VAL A 195 9.05 -7.78 2.43
C VAL A 195 9.50 -9.13 2.99
N LEU A 196 10.80 -9.33 3.18
CA LEU A 196 11.37 -10.58 3.69
C LEU A 196 10.98 -10.90 5.14
N GLN A 197 10.65 -9.87 5.93
CA GLN A 197 10.22 -10.03 7.32
C GLN A 197 8.73 -10.29 7.48
N MET A 198 7.94 -10.23 6.40
CA MET A 198 6.49 -10.33 6.50
C MET A 198 6.01 -11.60 7.25
N PRO A 199 6.56 -12.82 7.02
CA PRO A 199 6.14 -14.01 7.78
C PRO A 199 6.37 -13.92 9.30
N LYS A 200 7.23 -13.01 9.77
CA LYS A 200 7.48 -12.82 11.20
C LYS A 200 6.35 -12.05 11.89
N ARG A 201 5.48 -11.37 11.13
CA ARG A 201 4.32 -10.62 11.64
C ARG A 201 4.66 -9.60 12.73
N TYR A 202 5.85 -9.00 12.64
CA TYR A 202 6.31 -8.02 13.62
C TYR A 202 5.55 -6.69 13.55
N LEU A 203 4.96 -6.34 12.40
CA LEU A 203 4.14 -5.15 12.30
C LEU A 203 2.68 -5.48 12.68
N PRO A 204 2.01 -4.65 13.50
CA PRO A 204 0.59 -4.84 13.85
C PRO A 204 -0.33 -4.97 12.64
N ILE A 205 0.01 -4.32 11.52
CA ILE A 205 -0.71 -4.43 10.24
C ILE A 205 -0.68 -5.83 9.61
N PHE A 206 0.19 -6.74 10.08
CA PHE A 206 0.33 -8.11 9.58
C PHE A 206 -0.25 -9.17 10.54
N GLN A 207 -0.84 -8.75 11.65
CA GLN A 207 -1.53 -9.63 12.59
C GLN A 207 -2.98 -9.81 12.08
N LYS A 208 -3.36 -11.08 11.84
CA LYS A 208 -4.74 -11.48 11.49
C LYS A 208 -5.58 -11.54 12.76
#